data_AF-D5MLN8-F1
#
_entry.id   AF-D5MLN8-F1
#
_cell.length_a   1.000
_cell.length_b   1.000
_cell.length_c   1.000
_cell.angle_alpha   90.00
_cell.angle_beta   90.00
_cell.angle_gamma   90.00
#
_symmetry.space_group_name_H-M   'P 1'
#
loop_
_entity.id
_entity.type
_entity.pdbx_description
1 polymer ?
#
loop_
_entity_poly.entity_id
_entity_poly.type
_entity_poly.pdbx_seq_one_letter_code
_entity_poly.pdbx_strand_id
1 'polypeptide(L)'
;MRDDFTEDVKRAIANRVANRCSNLECRAVTSGPQLDSAKTLNVGVAAHITAASAGGPRYDSSLSSEERSHPNNGIWLCQTCAKLVDNDFFRYSADLLREWKSKAEEAAFSEIGKTANRISDTQAERFPGRLRIELPEPVNPIGYWSSGGSYVSGWRFKVRLIAEGQPLDIIELGVTEEGVGTWTINEIFREADGRKAPFPIPVERSTEFWIDVRSPQAFDAKPASVGPITLWFRDHTQRSGNSHKHVIPQPPMR
;
A
#
# COMPACT_ATOMS: atom_id res chain seq x y z
N MET A 1 6.18 -40.88 -3.18
CA MET A 1 4.73 -40.65 -3.12
C MET A 1 4.51 -39.25 -2.55
N ARG A 2 3.57 -38.47 -3.09
CA ARG A 2 3.33 -37.07 -2.70
C ARG A 2 1.94 -36.98 -2.06
N ASP A 3 1.86 -36.41 -0.87
CA ASP A 3 0.62 -36.29 -0.09
C ASP A 3 -0.21 -35.08 -0.60
N ASP A 4 -0.75 -35.18 -1.81
CA ASP A 4 -1.52 -34.12 -2.45
C ASP A 4 -2.93 -33.98 -1.86
N PHE A 5 -3.44 -32.75 -1.84
CA PHE A 5 -4.80 -32.46 -1.41
C PHE A 5 -5.83 -33.08 -2.37
N THR A 6 -6.90 -33.67 -1.83
CA THR A 6 -8.07 -34.05 -2.62
C THR A 6 -8.79 -32.80 -3.14
N GLU A 7 -9.63 -32.96 -4.18
CA GLU A 7 -10.40 -31.83 -4.73
C GLU A 7 -11.35 -31.20 -3.69
N ASP A 8 -11.89 -32.01 -2.77
CA ASP A 8 -12.73 -31.52 -1.69
C ASP A 8 -11.94 -30.65 -0.70
N VAL A 9 -10.72 -31.06 -0.36
CA VAL A 9 -9.81 -30.29 0.49
C VAL A 9 -9.41 -28.99 -0.20
N LYS A 10 -9.06 -29.03 -1.50
CA LYS A 10 -8.74 -27.82 -2.28
C LYS A 10 -9.90 -26.83 -2.29
N ARG A 11 -11.13 -27.32 -2.54
CA ARG A 11 -12.35 -26.51 -2.54
C ARG A 11 -12.64 -25.92 -1.15
N ALA A 12 -12.44 -26.69 -0.09
CA ALA A 12 -12.57 -26.18 1.27
C ALA A 12 -11.57 -25.05 1.56
N ILE A 13 -10.29 -25.25 1.24
CA ILE A 13 -9.23 -24.24 1.40
C ILE A 13 -9.57 -22.95 0.63
N ALA A 14 -10.03 -23.06 -0.62
CA ALA A 14 -10.44 -21.91 -1.44
C ALA A 14 -11.65 -21.17 -0.84
N ASN A 15 -12.69 -21.90 -0.46
CA ASN A 15 -13.93 -21.32 0.04
C ASN A 15 -13.77 -20.62 1.39
N ARG A 16 -12.88 -21.13 2.26
CA ARG A 16 -12.58 -20.50 3.57
C ARG A 16 -12.05 -19.08 3.46
N VAL A 17 -11.46 -18.72 2.31
CA VAL A 17 -10.94 -17.37 2.05
C VAL A 17 -11.70 -16.67 0.91
N ALA A 18 -12.94 -17.09 0.65
CA ALA A 18 -13.80 -16.54 -0.40
C ALA A 18 -13.17 -16.54 -1.80
N ASN A 19 -12.38 -17.56 -2.15
CA ASN A 19 -11.64 -17.66 -3.41
C ASN A 19 -10.71 -16.45 -3.66
N ARG A 20 -10.10 -15.92 -2.59
CA ARG A 20 -9.10 -14.85 -2.67
C ARG A 20 -7.74 -15.34 -2.22
N CYS A 21 -6.67 -14.81 -2.83
CA CYS A 21 -5.31 -15.11 -2.41
C CYS A 21 -5.12 -14.81 -0.92
N SER A 22 -4.50 -15.73 -0.17
CA SER A 22 -4.28 -15.57 1.27
C SER A 22 -3.12 -14.63 1.61
N ASN A 23 -2.26 -14.31 0.64
CA ASN A 23 -1.29 -13.23 0.80
C ASN A 23 -2.05 -11.91 0.99
N LEU A 24 -1.87 -11.31 2.16
CA LEU A 24 -2.63 -10.14 2.65
C LEU A 24 -2.45 -8.89 1.79
N GLU A 25 -1.36 -8.83 1.03
CA GLU A 25 -1.03 -7.72 0.14
C GLU A 25 -1.55 -7.97 -1.27
N CYS A 26 -1.82 -9.23 -1.62
CA CYS A 26 -2.32 -9.62 -2.91
C CYS A 26 -3.86 -9.62 -2.92
N ARG A 27 -4.49 -10.44 -2.06
CA ARG A 27 -5.96 -10.63 -1.95
C ARG A 27 -6.72 -10.79 -3.29
N ALA A 28 -6.01 -11.12 -4.37
CA ALA A 28 -6.55 -11.23 -5.71
C ALA A 28 -7.71 -12.24 -5.74
N VAL A 29 -8.79 -11.88 -6.42
CA VAL A 29 -9.87 -12.82 -6.76
C VAL A 29 -9.27 -13.88 -7.69
N THR A 30 -9.43 -15.15 -7.33
CA THR A 30 -8.81 -16.24 -8.10
C THR A 30 -9.80 -17.02 -8.94
N SER A 31 -11.11 -16.79 -8.77
CA SER A 31 -12.16 -17.54 -9.45
C SER A 31 -13.14 -16.57 -10.12
N GLY A 32 -13.55 -16.89 -11.34
CA GLY A 32 -14.46 -16.05 -12.12
C GLY A 32 -15.23 -16.85 -13.18
N PRO A 33 -16.18 -16.23 -13.89
CA PRO A 33 -16.94 -16.90 -14.94
C PRO A 33 -16.04 -17.24 -16.14
N GLN A 34 -16.34 -18.36 -16.80
CA GLN A 34 -15.87 -18.64 -18.16
C GLN A 34 -17.00 -18.33 -19.15
N LEU A 35 -16.68 -18.22 -20.45
CA LEU A 35 -17.68 -18.04 -21.51
C LEU A 35 -18.73 -19.17 -21.54
N ASP A 36 -18.29 -20.41 -21.28
CA ASP A 36 -19.17 -21.54 -21.04
C ASP A 36 -19.81 -21.39 -19.65
N SER A 37 -21.13 -21.24 -19.60
CA SER A 37 -21.89 -20.99 -18.37
C SER A 37 -21.84 -22.14 -17.36
N ALA A 38 -21.45 -23.35 -17.79
CA ALA A 38 -21.26 -24.50 -16.91
C ALA A 38 -19.85 -24.53 -16.28
N LYS A 39 -18.97 -23.56 -16.58
CA LYS A 39 -17.57 -23.57 -16.17
C LYS A 39 -17.12 -22.27 -15.51
N THR A 40 -15.98 -22.35 -14.85
CA THR A 40 -15.33 -21.23 -14.17
C THR A 40 -13.86 -21.15 -14.55
N LEU A 41 -13.33 -19.93 -14.59
CA LEU A 41 -11.90 -19.69 -14.62
C LEU A 41 -11.36 -19.76 -13.20
N ASN A 42 -10.21 -20.41 -13.01
CA ASN A 42 -9.52 -20.47 -11.73
C ASN A 42 -8.01 -20.25 -11.93
N VAL A 43 -7.47 -19.25 -11.25
CA VAL A 43 -6.03 -18.91 -11.20
C VAL A 43 -5.45 -19.07 -9.79
N GLY A 44 -6.19 -19.73 -8.91
CA GLY A 44 -5.81 -20.07 -7.55
C GLY A 44 -5.37 -21.52 -7.43
N VAL A 45 -4.53 -21.78 -6.43
CA VAL A 45 -4.00 -23.10 -6.11
C VAL A 45 -3.98 -23.29 -4.60
N ALA A 46 -4.25 -24.52 -4.15
CA ALA A 46 -4.02 -24.92 -2.77
C ALA A 46 -2.55 -25.32 -2.63
N ALA A 47 -1.75 -24.46 -2.01
CA ALA A 47 -0.36 -24.70 -1.72
C ALA A 47 -0.20 -25.35 -0.34
N HIS A 48 0.82 -26.19 -0.21
CA HIS A 48 1.21 -26.76 1.08
C HIS A 48 2.06 -25.76 1.87
N ILE A 49 1.71 -25.55 3.14
CA ILE A 49 2.50 -24.72 4.07
C ILE A 49 3.83 -25.43 4.37
N THR A 50 3.78 -26.71 4.77
CA THR A 50 4.93 -27.62 4.81
C THR A 50 4.80 -28.66 3.71
N ALA A 51 5.87 -28.95 2.97
CA ALA A 51 5.81 -29.78 1.77
C ALA A 51 5.09 -31.13 1.93
N ALA A 52 4.41 -31.53 0.85
CA ALA A 52 3.70 -32.80 0.70
C ALA A 52 4.61 -34.05 0.64
N SER A 53 5.93 -33.86 0.56
CA SER A 53 6.91 -34.95 0.46
C SER A 53 8.29 -34.48 0.91
N ALA A 54 9.13 -35.43 1.32
CA ALA A 54 10.52 -35.17 1.67
C ALA A 54 11.27 -34.46 0.53
N GLY A 55 12.18 -33.55 0.89
CA GLY A 55 12.96 -32.74 -0.05
C GLY A 55 12.23 -31.54 -0.63
N GLY A 56 10.94 -31.34 -0.31
CA GLY A 56 10.20 -30.14 -0.70
C GLY A 56 10.42 -28.94 0.25
N PRO A 57 9.96 -27.74 -0.15
CA PRO A 57 10.05 -26.53 0.67
C PRO A 57 9.40 -26.70 2.05
N ARG A 58 10.12 -26.31 3.12
CA ARG A 58 9.62 -26.37 4.51
C ARG A 58 9.12 -27.76 4.92
N TYR A 59 9.68 -28.84 4.38
CA TYR A 59 9.26 -30.19 4.74
C TYR A 59 9.39 -30.43 6.25
N ASP A 60 8.33 -30.98 6.84
CA ASP A 60 8.29 -31.37 8.25
C ASP A 60 8.12 -32.89 8.35
N SER A 61 9.15 -33.57 8.85
CA SER A 61 9.19 -35.03 8.98
C SER A 61 8.34 -35.55 10.13
N SER A 62 7.88 -34.67 11.03
CA SER A 62 7.05 -35.06 12.17
C SER A 62 5.58 -35.28 11.80
N LEU A 63 5.13 -34.72 10.67
CA LEU A 63 3.74 -34.83 10.20
C LEU A 63 3.44 -36.22 9.61
N SER A 64 2.24 -36.73 9.85
CA SER A 64 1.70 -37.90 9.15
C SER A 64 1.30 -37.56 7.71
N SER A 65 0.98 -38.58 6.90
CA SER A 65 0.43 -38.38 5.55
C SER A 65 -0.97 -37.72 5.61
N GLU A 66 -1.80 -38.09 6.60
CA GLU A 66 -3.08 -37.42 6.83
C GLU A 66 -2.88 -35.94 7.20
N GLU A 67 -1.93 -35.63 8.09
CA GLU A 67 -1.66 -34.25 8.50
C GLU A 67 -1.11 -33.40 7.36
N ARG A 68 -0.22 -33.96 6.51
CA ARG A 68 0.32 -33.26 5.33
C ARG A 68 -0.76 -32.95 4.30
N SER A 69 -1.73 -33.84 4.12
CA SER A 69 -2.86 -33.66 3.20
C SER A 69 -4.09 -33.01 3.85
N HIS A 70 -4.01 -32.61 5.13
CA HIS A 70 -5.10 -31.94 5.82
C HIS A 70 -5.21 -30.47 5.41
N PRO A 71 -6.42 -29.87 5.33
CA PRO A 71 -6.61 -28.44 5.04
C PRO A 71 -5.90 -27.47 6.01
N ASN A 72 -5.51 -27.92 7.20
CA ASN A 72 -4.72 -27.12 8.14
C ASN A 72 -3.31 -26.84 7.61
N ASN A 73 -2.74 -27.78 6.84
CA ASN A 73 -1.47 -27.61 6.15
C ASN A 73 -1.63 -26.91 4.77
N GLY A 74 -2.86 -26.51 4.40
CA GLY A 74 -3.15 -25.89 3.12
C GLY A 74 -3.36 -24.38 3.22
N ILE A 75 -2.87 -23.64 2.22
CA ILE A 75 -3.14 -22.21 2.03
C ILE A 75 -3.57 -21.95 0.59
N TRP A 76 -4.62 -21.14 0.38
CA TRP A 76 -5.07 -20.76 -0.96
C TRP A 76 -4.29 -19.55 -1.46
N LEU A 77 -3.62 -19.66 -2.61
CA LEU A 77 -2.83 -18.59 -3.21
C LEU A 77 -3.13 -18.46 -4.70
N CYS A 78 -2.97 -17.27 -5.29
CA CYS A 78 -2.91 -17.17 -6.75
C CYS A 78 -1.63 -17.85 -7.27
N GLN A 79 -1.63 -18.30 -8.53
CA GLN A 79 -0.48 -18.98 -9.14
C GLN A 79 0.84 -18.21 -8.96
N THR A 80 0.82 -16.88 -9.07
CA THR A 80 2.01 -16.03 -8.85
C THR A 80 2.52 -16.11 -7.42
N CYS A 81 1.65 -15.92 -6.42
CA CYS A 81 2.04 -15.97 -5.01
C CYS A 81 2.50 -17.38 -4.61
N ALA A 82 1.83 -18.43 -5.10
CA ALA A 82 2.24 -19.81 -4.86
C ALA A 82 3.66 -20.08 -5.36
N LYS A 83 3.98 -19.63 -6.59
CA LYS A 83 5.33 -19.79 -7.15
C LYS A 83 6.38 -19.01 -6.37
N LEU A 84 6.05 -17.81 -5.86
CA LEU A 84 6.96 -17.01 -5.05
C LEU A 84 7.30 -17.70 -3.71
N VAL A 85 6.29 -18.22 -3.00
CA VAL A 85 6.52 -18.85 -1.69
C VAL A 85 7.28 -20.16 -1.79
N ASP A 86 7.13 -20.88 -2.90
CA ASP A 86 7.87 -22.12 -3.14
C ASP A 86 9.33 -21.86 -3.53
N ASN A 87 9.59 -20.82 -4.33
CA ASN A 87 10.93 -20.50 -4.81
C ASN A 87 11.84 -19.86 -3.74
N ASP A 88 11.28 -19.13 -2.78
CA ASP A 88 12.02 -18.43 -1.71
C ASP A 88 11.50 -18.83 -0.33
N PHE A 89 11.60 -20.13 -0.02
CA PHE A 89 11.03 -20.68 1.21
C PHE A 89 11.73 -20.25 2.50
N PHE A 90 12.92 -19.64 2.40
CA PHE A 90 13.59 -19.00 3.54
C PHE A 90 12.91 -17.68 3.90
N ARG A 91 12.57 -16.86 2.90
CA ARG A 91 11.80 -15.63 3.09
C ARG A 91 10.36 -15.91 3.49
N TYR A 92 9.76 -16.93 2.92
CA TYR A 92 8.37 -17.33 3.17
C TYR A 92 8.32 -18.57 4.07
N SER A 93 8.56 -18.35 5.37
CA SER A 93 8.55 -19.40 6.39
C SER A 93 7.15 -20.02 6.59
N ALA A 94 7.10 -21.23 7.18
CA ALA A 94 5.84 -21.89 7.48
C ALA A 94 4.95 -21.03 8.42
N ASP A 95 5.56 -20.35 9.39
CA ASP A 95 4.84 -19.49 10.34
C ASP A 95 4.23 -18.28 9.67
N LEU A 96 4.95 -17.64 8.74
CA LEU A 96 4.40 -16.54 7.94
C LEU A 96 3.20 -17.01 7.11
N LEU A 97 3.27 -18.19 6.50
CA LEU A 97 2.15 -18.75 5.73
C LEU A 97 0.95 -19.10 6.62
N ARG A 98 1.18 -19.60 7.84
CA ARG A 98 0.12 -19.82 8.84
C ARG A 98 -0.54 -18.51 9.26
N GLU A 99 0.25 -17.45 9.45
CA GLU A 99 -0.27 -16.11 9.74
C GLU A 99 -1.13 -15.58 8.59
N TRP A 100 -0.66 -15.69 7.34
CA TRP A 100 -1.42 -15.31 6.16
C TRP A 100 -2.74 -16.07 6.04
N LYS A 101 -2.71 -17.40 6.23
CA LYS A 101 -3.91 -18.24 6.27
C LYS A 101 -4.90 -17.73 7.30
N SER A 102 -4.46 -17.56 8.56
CA SER A 102 -5.32 -17.11 9.66
C SER A 102 -5.97 -15.76 9.36
N LYS A 103 -5.18 -14.76 8.95
CA LYS A 103 -5.67 -13.41 8.65
C LYS A 103 -6.57 -13.36 7.43
N ALA A 104 -6.31 -14.19 6.41
CA ALA A 104 -7.16 -14.29 5.23
C ALA A 104 -8.52 -14.92 5.54
N GLU A 105 -8.56 -15.95 6.40
CA GLU A 105 -9.78 -16.58 6.87
C GLU A 105 -10.59 -15.61 7.76
N GLU A 106 -9.93 -14.87 8.67
CA GLU A 106 -10.57 -13.82 9.46
C GLU A 106 -11.15 -12.71 8.58
N ALA A 107 -10.41 -12.24 7.58
CA ALA A 107 -10.90 -11.25 6.63
C ALA A 107 -12.13 -11.76 5.88
N ALA A 108 -12.09 -12.99 5.36
CA ALA A 108 -13.23 -13.59 4.67
C ALA A 108 -14.45 -13.74 5.59
N PHE A 109 -14.24 -14.18 6.83
CA PHE A 109 -15.30 -14.25 7.84
C PHE A 109 -15.92 -12.87 8.09
N SER A 110 -15.08 -11.85 8.21
CA SER A 110 -15.54 -10.47 8.43
C SER A 110 -16.35 -9.90 7.26
N GLU A 111 -16.21 -10.45 6.05
CA GLU A 111 -16.88 -10.01 4.82
C GLU A 111 -18.22 -10.73 4.58
N ILE A 112 -18.51 -11.82 5.30
CA ILE A 112 -19.74 -12.61 5.10
C ILE A 112 -20.99 -11.74 5.25
N GLY A 113 -21.86 -11.78 4.25
CA GLY A 113 -23.14 -11.07 4.24
C GLY A 113 -23.01 -9.55 4.16
N LYS A 114 -21.81 -9.00 4.01
CA LYS A 114 -21.58 -7.57 3.85
C LYS A 114 -21.44 -7.24 2.37
N THR A 115 -22.01 -6.11 1.97
CA THR A 115 -21.72 -5.56 0.65
C THR A 115 -20.25 -5.23 0.58
N ALA A 116 -19.60 -5.59 -0.54
CA ALA A 116 -18.29 -5.03 -0.84
C ALA A 116 -18.41 -3.52 -0.75
N ASN A 117 -17.62 -2.91 0.12
CA ASN A 117 -17.62 -1.47 0.26
C ASN A 117 -17.25 -0.92 -1.13
N ARG A 118 -18.24 -0.43 -1.88
CA ARG A 118 -18.03 0.23 -3.17
C ARG A 118 -17.47 1.60 -2.85
N ILE A 119 -16.22 1.61 -2.44
CA ILE A 119 -15.47 2.83 -2.28
C ILE A 119 -14.66 2.97 -3.56
N SER A 120 -15.21 3.79 -4.44
CA SER A 120 -14.54 4.42 -5.57
C SER A 120 -13.09 4.75 -5.23
N ASP A 121 -12.11 4.11 -5.86
CA ASP A 121 -10.68 4.48 -6.06
C ASP A 121 -9.98 5.41 -5.04
N THR A 122 -10.42 5.44 -3.79
CA THR A 122 -10.02 6.42 -2.78
C THR A 122 -9.93 5.77 -1.41
N GLN A 123 -9.16 4.68 -1.27
CA GLN A 123 -8.74 4.15 0.04
C GLN A 123 -7.37 3.46 -0.07
N ALA A 124 -6.28 4.20 -0.25
CA ALA A 124 -5.47 4.69 0.88
C ALA A 124 -6.23 4.95 2.20
N GLU A 125 -6.79 3.93 2.86
CA GLU A 125 -7.28 4.07 4.24
C GLU A 125 -7.48 2.70 4.90
N ARG A 126 -6.37 2.03 5.23
CA ARG A 126 -6.36 0.95 6.24
C ARG A 126 -5.20 1.06 7.23
N PHE A 127 -4.66 2.26 7.35
CA PHE A 127 -3.90 2.68 8.52
C PHE A 127 -4.77 3.75 9.20
N PRO A 128 -5.22 3.57 10.46
CA PRO A 128 -5.72 4.73 11.20
C PRO A 128 -4.62 5.79 11.12
N GLY A 129 -4.98 7.00 10.67
CA GLY A 129 -4.02 8.05 10.33
C GLY A 129 -3.03 8.29 11.45
N ARG A 130 -1.87 7.62 11.39
CA ARG A 130 -0.78 7.83 12.36
C ARG A 130 -0.05 9.14 12.11
N LEU A 131 -0.38 9.83 11.02
CA LEU A 131 0.23 11.09 10.64
C LEU A 131 -0.84 12.04 10.15
N ARG A 132 -1.08 13.11 10.90
CA ARG A 132 -1.88 14.24 10.43
C ARG A 132 -0.98 15.24 9.72
N ILE A 133 -1.42 15.71 8.56
CA ILE A 133 -0.72 16.69 7.73
C ILE A 133 -1.51 17.99 7.79
N GLU A 134 -0.86 19.06 8.22
CA GLU A 134 -1.40 20.41 8.30
C GLU A 134 -0.55 21.38 7.48
N LEU A 135 -1.21 22.44 6.98
CA LEU A 135 -0.57 23.59 6.35
C LEU A 135 -0.72 24.79 7.30
N PRO A 136 0.30 25.10 8.12
CA PRO A 136 0.20 26.20 9.08
C PRO A 136 0.14 27.58 8.42
N GLU A 137 0.57 27.68 7.16
CA GLU A 137 0.52 28.91 6.36
C GLU A 137 -0.18 28.66 5.01
N PRO A 138 -0.74 29.72 4.40
CA PRO A 138 -1.21 29.64 3.02
C PRO A 138 -0.09 29.18 2.08
N VAL A 139 -0.48 28.43 1.05
CA VAL A 139 0.41 28.10 -0.06
C VAL A 139 0.96 29.39 -0.67
N ASN A 140 2.27 29.47 -0.89
CA ASN A 140 2.97 30.68 -1.33
C ASN A 140 2.69 31.90 -0.41
N PRO A 141 3.24 31.90 0.82
CA PRO A 141 3.09 33.03 1.73
C PRO A 141 3.63 34.33 1.12
N ILE A 142 3.11 35.46 1.61
CA ILE A 142 3.42 36.81 1.11
C ILE A 142 4.94 37.05 1.13
N GLY A 143 5.50 37.49 0.00
CA GLY A 143 6.94 37.75 -0.16
C GLY A 143 7.72 36.60 -0.83
N TYR A 144 7.10 35.44 -1.07
CA TYR A 144 7.70 34.36 -1.85
C TYR A 144 7.25 34.44 -3.32
N TRP A 145 8.19 34.65 -4.24
CA TRP A 145 8.02 34.75 -5.72
C TRP A 145 6.77 35.50 -6.20
N SER A 146 6.38 36.58 -5.52
CA SER A 146 5.42 37.55 -6.04
C SER A 146 6.11 38.58 -6.94
N SER A 147 6.99 38.14 -7.85
CA SER A 147 7.58 39.03 -8.85
C SER A 147 6.61 39.22 -10.01
N GLY A 148 5.46 39.85 -9.74
CA GLY A 148 4.63 40.61 -10.70
C GLY A 148 4.27 39.99 -12.05
N GLY A 149 4.38 38.67 -12.21
CA GLY A 149 4.16 37.96 -13.47
C GLY A 149 3.11 36.87 -13.31
N SER A 150 2.25 36.72 -14.31
CA SER A 150 1.04 35.91 -14.35
C SER A 150 1.23 34.38 -14.33
N TYR A 151 2.40 33.87 -13.91
CA TYR A 151 2.66 32.44 -13.76
C TYR A 151 3.89 32.17 -12.88
N VAL A 152 3.74 31.36 -11.83
CA VAL A 152 4.85 30.96 -10.93
C VAL A 152 5.01 29.44 -11.00
N SER A 153 6.12 28.97 -11.57
CA SER A 153 6.44 27.54 -11.61
C SER A 153 7.01 27.04 -10.27
N GLY A 154 7.55 27.94 -9.45
CA GLY A 154 8.04 27.66 -8.10
C GLY A 154 6.96 27.84 -7.04
N TRP A 155 6.79 26.83 -6.19
CA TRP A 155 5.79 26.82 -5.12
C TRP A 155 6.43 26.47 -3.79
N ARG A 156 5.86 26.98 -2.70
CA ARG A 156 6.32 26.73 -1.34
C ARG A 156 5.17 26.38 -0.42
N PHE A 157 5.40 25.34 0.37
CA PHE A 157 4.45 24.80 1.34
C PHE A 157 5.11 24.77 2.71
N LYS A 158 4.47 25.39 3.72
CA LYS A 158 4.78 25.11 5.12
C LYS A 158 3.99 23.89 5.53
N VAL A 159 4.67 22.84 5.96
CA VAL A 159 4.02 21.59 6.36
C VAL A 159 4.30 21.33 7.83
N ARG A 160 3.24 21.02 8.58
CA ARG A 160 3.34 20.43 9.91
C ARG A 160 2.85 18.99 9.84
N LEU A 161 3.73 18.06 10.19
CA LEU A 161 3.40 16.65 10.37
C LEU A 161 3.19 16.38 11.85
N ILE A 162 2.14 15.66 12.23
CA ILE A 162 1.80 15.32 13.61
C ILE A 162 1.63 13.80 13.72
N ALA A 163 2.45 13.15 14.54
CA ALA A 163 2.35 11.71 14.78
C ALA A 163 1.19 11.42 15.76
N GLU A 164 0.19 10.66 15.31
CA GLU A 164 -0.93 10.20 16.13
C GLU A 164 -0.60 8.82 16.69
N GLY A 165 -0.06 8.80 17.92
CA GLY A 165 0.26 7.58 18.66
C GLY A 165 1.75 7.38 18.88
N GLN A 166 2.42 6.71 17.95
CA GLN A 166 3.86 6.39 18.07
C GLN A 166 4.71 7.28 17.15
N PRO A 167 5.95 7.63 17.54
CA PRO A 167 6.91 8.31 16.68
C PRO A 167 7.11 7.59 15.35
N LEU A 168 7.37 8.36 14.29
CA LEU A 168 7.67 7.80 12.97
C LEU A 168 8.66 8.64 12.19
N ASP A 169 9.44 7.97 11.34
CA ASP A 169 10.34 8.61 10.38
C ASP A 169 9.70 8.66 8.99
N ILE A 170 9.72 9.84 8.38
CA ILE A 170 9.37 10.03 6.97
C ILE A 170 10.58 9.71 6.12
N ILE A 171 10.43 8.74 5.23
CA ILE A 171 11.50 8.25 4.37
C ILE A 171 11.33 8.66 2.90
N GLU A 172 10.14 9.14 2.53
CA GLU A 172 9.86 9.65 1.19
C GLU A 172 8.73 10.68 1.25
N LEU A 173 8.75 11.66 0.35
CA LEU A 173 7.66 12.61 0.20
C LEU A 173 7.56 13.11 -1.23
N GLY A 174 6.40 13.67 -1.58
CA GLY A 174 6.20 14.29 -2.87
C GLY A 174 4.96 15.15 -2.97
N VAL A 175 4.87 15.82 -4.11
CA VAL A 175 3.77 16.71 -4.47
C VAL A 175 3.29 16.31 -5.86
N THR A 176 1.99 16.09 -6.01
CA THR A 176 1.37 15.71 -7.29
C THR A 176 0.17 16.59 -7.55
N GLU A 177 -0.04 16.97 -8.80
CA GLU A 177 -1.21 17.71 -9.26
C GLU A 177 -2.09 16.82 -10.14
N GLU A 178 -3.40 16.82 -9.88
CA GLU A 178 -4.37 16.07 -10.68
C GLU A 178 -4.37 16.53 -12.14
N GLY A 179 -4.28 15.58 -13.07
CA GLY A 179 -4.21 15.85 -14.51
C GLY A 179 -2.83 16.28 -15.03
N VAL A 180 -1.83 16.43 -14.15
CA VAL A 180 -0.50 16.97 -14.50
C VAL A 180 0.62 16.04 -14.06
N GLY A 181 0.55 15.50 -12.85
CA GLY A 181 1.52 14.55 -12.31
C GLY A 181 2.47 15.15 -11.28
N THR A 182 3.65 14.55 -11.15
CA THR A 182 4.59 14.79 -10.05
C THR A 182 5.38 16.10 -10.23
N TRP A 183 5.38 16.91 -9.19
CA TRP A 183 6.20 18.12 -9.11
C TRP A 183 7.61 17.79 -8.62
N THR A 184 8.59 18.58 -9.05
CA THR A 184 9.99 18.39 -8.64
C THR A 184 10.21 19.05 -7.28
N ILE A 185 10.76 18.32 -6.31
CA ILE A 185 11.20 18.90 -5.03
C ILE A 185 12.58 19.52 -5.24
N ASN A 186 12.70 20.83 -5.04
CA ASN A 186 13.98 21.54 -5.11
C ASN A 186 14.69 21.48 -3.76
N GLU A 187 13.99 21.77 -2.67
CA GLU A 187 14.58 21.84 -1.34
C GLU A 187 13.55 21.57 -0.24
N ILE A 188 14.04 21.04 0.89
CA ILE A 188 13.27 20.83 2.11
C ILE A 188 14.13 21.33 3.27
N PHE A 189 13.62 22.25 4.09
CA PHE A 189 14.42 22.91 5.13
C PHE A 189 13.59 23.30 6.36
N ARG A 190 14.25 23.42 7.52
CA ARG A 190 13.63 23.85 8.78
C ARG A 190 13.77 25.36 8.94
N GLU A 191 12.70 26.02 9.39
CA GLU A 191 12.71 27.49 9.57
C GLU A 191 13.61 27.93 10.73
N ALA A 192 13.66 27.13 11.80
CA ALA A 192 14.39 27.48 13.03
C ALA A 192 15.89 27.73 12.81
N ASP A 193 16.50 27.07 11.83
CA ASP A 193 17.94 27.17 11.54
C ASP A 193 18.29 27.35 10.06
N GLY A 194 17.29 27.36 9.16
CA GLY A 194 17.49 27.46 7.71
C GLY A 194 18.22 26.27 7.10
N ARG A 195 18.43 25.18 7.85
CA ARG A 195 19.18 24.01 7.37
C ARG A 195 18.25 23.04 6.65
N LYS A 196 18.81 22.31 5.70
CA LYS A 196 18.10 21.22 5.02
C LYS A 196 17.54 20.24 6.05
N ALA A 197 16.28 19.85 5.87
CA ALA A 197 15.66 18.86 6.73
C ALA A 197 16.42 17.52 6.57
N PRO A 198 16.82 16.87 7.68
CA PRO A 198 17.49 15.59 7.60
C PRO A 198 16.53 14.55 7.01
N PHE A 199 17.04 13.67 6.15
CA PHE A 199 16.34 12.47 5.74
C PHE A 199 16.97 11.23 6.38
N PRO A 200 16.19 10.33 7.00
CA PRO A 200 14.74 10.42 7.24
C PRO A 200 14.34 11.62 8.13
N ILE A 201 13.13 12.16 7.95
CA ILE A 201 12.61 13.26 8.78
C ILE A 201 11.91 12.66 10.01
N PRO A 202 12.46 12.80 11.23
CA PRO A 202 11.83 12.24 12.43
C PRO A 202 10.61 13.06 12.87
N VAL A 203 9.53 12.37 13.21
CA VAL A 203 8.29 12.95 13.75
C VAL A 203 8.00 12.31 15.11
N GLU A 204 8.49 12.93 16.19
CA GLU A 204 8.27 12.44 17.56
C GLU A 204 6.86 12.73 18.07
N ARG A 205 6.43 13.98 17.95
CA ARG A 205 5.05 14.44 18.23
C ARG A 205 4.55 15.27 17.07
N SER A 206 5.33 16.29 16.71
CA SER A 206 5.15 17.05 15.50
C SER A 206 6.49 17.56 14.97
N THR A 207 6.56 17.81 13.68
CA THR A 207 7.68 18.51 13.05
C THR A 207 7.16 19.47 11.99
N GLU A 208 7.83 20.61 11.86
CA GLU A 208 7.53 21.62 10.84
C GLU A 208 8.73 21.80 9.92
N PHE A 209 8.45 21.98 8.63
CA PHE A 209 9.44 22.28 7.62
C PHE A 209 8.79 22.92 6.40
N TRP A 210 9.63 23.55 5.59
CA TRP A 210 9.28 24.09 4.29
C TRP A 210 9.61 23.09 3.19
N ILE A 211 8.78 23.05 2.15
CA ILE A 211 9.01 22.29 0.93
C ILE A 211 8.95 23.27 -0.24
N ASP A 212 10.07 23.42 -0.94
CA ASP A 212 10.17 24.16 -2.18
C ASP A 212 10.09 23.20 -3.36
N VAL A 213 9.13 23.44 -4.24
CA VAL A 213 8.83 22.56 -5.36
C VAL A 213 8.65 23.35 -6.65
N ARG A 214 8.76 22.64 -7.78
CA ARG A 214 8.53 23.19 -9.11
C ARG A 214 7.46 22.36 -9.84
N SER A 215 6.43 23.03 -10.34
CA SER A 215 5.44 22.41 -11.21
C SER A 215 6.09 21.99 -12.54
N PRO A 216 5.71 20.84 -13.12
CA PRO A 216 6.20 20.42 -14.43
C PRO A 216 5.56 21.22 -15.58
N GLN A 217 4.52 22.01 -15.34
CA GLN A 217 3.95 22.90 -16.34
C GLN A 217 4.95 24.03 -16.67
N ALA A 218 5.38 24.11 -17.93
CA ALA A 218 6.33 25.09 -18.42
C ALA A 218 5.73 26.51 -18.51
N PHE A 219 6.61 27.51 -18.70
CA PHE A 219 6.30 28.94 -18.86
C PHE A 219 5.27 29.29 -19.97
N ASP A 220 4.84 28.34 -20.80
CA ASP A 220 4.04 28.60 -22.01
C ASP A 220 2.52 28.44 -21.82
N ALA A 221 2.04 28.07 -20.64
CA ALA A 221 0.61 27.97 -20.37
C ALA A 221 0.07 29.27 -19.74
N LYS A 222 -0.81 29.96 -20.46
CA LYS A 222 -1.78 30.97 -19.95
C LYS A 222 -2.29 30.59 -18.56
N PRO A 223 -2.67 31.53 -17.67
CA PRO A 223 -2.85 31.30 -16.23
C PRO A 223 -3.70 30.07 -15.96
N ALA A 224 -3.02 28.94 -15.80
CA ALA A 224 -3.66 27.65 -15.68
C ALA A 224 -4.01 27.55 -14.20
N SER A 225 -5.31 27.53 -13.91
CA SER A 225 -5.79 27.10 -12.61
C SER A 225 -5.09 25.79 -12.25
N VAL A 226 -4.30 25.82 -11.18
CA VAL A 226 -3.67 24.60 -10.68
C VAL A 226 -4.79 23.67 -10.21
N GLY A 227 -4.76 22.43 -10.68
CA GLY A 227 -5.71 21.41 -10.23
C GLY A 227 -5.54 21.08 -8.75
N PRO A 228 -6.36 20.18 -8.19
CA PRO A 228 -6.14 19.64 -6.85
C PRO A 228 -4.70 19.17 -6.67
N ILE A 229 -4.00 19.73 -5.66
CA ILE A 229 -2.64 19.34 -5.30
C ILE A 229 -2.73 18.32 -4.17
N THR A 230 -2.00 17.22 -4.28
CA THR A 230 -1.81 16.26 -3.20
C THR A 230 -0.38 16.30 -2.68
N LEU A 231 -0.22 16.65 -1.40
CA LEU A 231 1.01 16.39 -0.66
C LEU A 231 0.96 14.96 -0.14
N TRP A 232 2.03 14.20 -0.35
CA TRP A 232 2.11 12.83 0.15
C TRP A 232 3.42 12.55 0.87
N PHE A 233 3.34 11.74 1.92
CA PHE A 233 4.47 11.38 2.78
C PHE A 233 4.43 9.89 3.08
N ARG A 234 5.55 9.19 2.89
CA ARG A 234 5.69 7.78 3.24
C ARG A 234 6.55 7.62 4.47
N ASP A 235 6.03 6.94 5.47
CA ASP A 235 6.77 6.60 6.66
C ASP A 235 7.50 5.25 6.53
N HIS A 236 8.48 5.02 7.42
CA HIS A 236 9.31 3.81 7.45
C HIS A 236 8.55 2.49 7.66
N THR A 237 7.31 2.54 8.15
CA THR A 237 6.43 1.38 8.34
C THR A 237 5.59 1.07 7.10
N GLN A 238 5.46 2.02 6.18
CA GLN A 238 4.67 1.89 4.96
C GLN A 238 5.46 1.25 3.81
N ARG A 239 4.81 0.30 3.14
CA ARG A 239 5.33 -0.33 1.90
C ARG A 239 5.43 0.69 0.77
N SER A 240 6.31 0.42 -0.18
CA SER A 240 6.42 1.19 -1.43
C SER A 240 5.06 1.30 -2.12
N GLY A 241 4.66 2.52 -2.49
CA GLY A 241 3.35 2.82 -3.08
C GLY A 241 2.27 3.27 -2.08
N ASN A 242 2.47 3.07 -0.77
CA ASN A 242 1.58 3.62 0.26
C ASN A 242 2.11 4.97 0.76
N SER A 243 1.21 5.90 1.10
CA SER A 243 1.57 7.20 1.68
C SER A 243 0.39 7.81 2.44
N HIS A 244 0.70 8.64 3.44
CA HIS A 244 -0.22 9.62 4.00
C HIS A 244 -0.41 10.75 2.99
N LYS A 245 -1.64 11.26 2.85
CA LYS A 245 -1.97 12.25 1.80
C LYS A 245 -2.76 13.41 2.38
N HIS A 246 -2.52 14.60 1.85
CA HIS A 246 -3.29 15.80 2.10
C HIS A 246 -3.63 16.46 0.77
N VAL A 247 -4.93 16.55 0.47
CA VAL A 247 -5.44 17.14 -0.78
C VAL A 247 -5.81 18.59 -0.56
N ILE A 248 -5.24 19.47 -1.39
CA ILE A 248 -5.52 20.89 -1.49
C ILE A 248 -6.40 21.06 -2.74
N PRO A 249 -7.73 21.13 -2.61
CA PRO A 249 -8.64 21.04 -3.75
C PRO A 249 -8.49 22.19 -4.74
N GLN A 250 -8.22 23.40 -4.25
CA GLN A 250 -7.88 24.57 -5.06
C GLN A 250 -6.91 25.43 -4.25
N PRO A 251 -5.59 25.45 -4.57
CA PRO A 251 -4.68 26.35 -3.89
C PRO A 251 -5.04 27.81 -4.23
N PRO A 252 -5.12 28.71 -3.24
CA PRO A 252 -5.46 30.10 -3.51
C PRO A 252 -4.38 30.73 -4.40
N MET A 253 -4.76 31.16 -5.60
CA MET A 253 -3.93 32.05 -6.41
C MET A 253 -4.04 33.46 -5.81
N ARG A 254 -2.91 34.07 -5.45
CA ARG A 254 -2.82 35.49 -5.10
C ARG A 254 -1.88 36.18 -6.05
#